data_AF-A0A945AU18-F1
#
_entry.id   AF-A0A945AU18-F1
#
_cell.length_a   1.000
_cell.length_b   1.000
_cell.length_c   1.000
_cell.angle_alpha   90.00
_cell.angle_beta   90.00
_cell.angle_gamma   90.00
#
_symmetry.space_group_name_H-M   'P 1'
#
loop_
_entity.id
_entity.type
_entity.pdbx_description
1 polymer ?
#
loop_
_entity_poly.entity_id
_entity_poly.type
_entity_poly.pdbx_seq_one_letter_code
_entity_poly.pdbx_strand_id
1 'polypeptide(L)'
;MAKLPAHMRRTQCPRVISKDGGFAAVFQLQLQGLFARRYEDPLLISCTDGVGTKLKVACTTGVHHTVGIDLVAMSVNDLLCTGAEPLFFLDYVALSHDDPERLEEIVR
;
A
#
# COMPACT_ATOMS: atom_id res chain seq x y z
N MET A 1 -2.65 15.72 6.09
CA MET A 1 -1.89 15.54 4.83
C MET A 1 -0.38 15.74 4.96
N ALA A 2 0.13 16.80 5.61
CA ALA A 2 1.58 17.10 5.63
C ALA A 2 2.51 15.98 6.16
N LYS A 3 1.99 15.09 7.00
CA LYS A 3 2.76 13.99 7.60
C LYS A 3 2.81 12.71 6.75
N LEU A 4 1.81 12.47 5.89
CA LEU A 4 1.72 11.26 5.06
C LEU A 4 2.94 11.04 4.16
N PRO A 5 3.53 12.07 3.52
CA PRO A 5 4.74 11.88 2.71
C PRO A 5 5.90 11.27 3.48
N ALA A 6 6.03 11.53 4.79
CA ALA A 6 7.08 10.93 5.61
C ALA A 6 6.85 9.42 5.83
N HIS A 7 5.60 8.99 6.02
CA HIS A 7 5.25 7.56 6.12
C HIS A 7 5.47 6.84 4.79
N MET A 8 4.99 7.42 3.69
CA MET A 8 5.14 6.84 2.34
C MET A 8 6.61 6.73 1.91
N ARG A 9 7.46 7.70 2.24
CA ARG A 9 8.90 7.63 1.90
C ARG A 9 9.61 6.43 2.54
N ARG A 10 9.13 5.92 3.68
CA ARG A 10 9.72 4.75 4.35
C ARG A 10 9.49 3.44 3.59
N THR A 11 8.52 3.40 2.68
CA THR A 11 8.20 2.21 1.87
C THR A 11 8.86 2.25 0.49
N GLN A 12 9.53 3.34 0.13
CA GLN A 12 10.14 3.50 -1.18
C GLN A 12 11.36 2.59 -1.36
N CYS A 13 11.54 2.08 -2.57
CA CYS A 13 12.72 1.35 -3.00
C CYS A 13 13.32 2.03 -4.25
N PRO A 14 14.53 1.64 -4.70
CA PRO A 14 15.17 2.24 -5.88
C PRO A 14 14.37 2.14 -7.18
N ARG A 15 13.34 1.27 -7.24
CA ARG A 15 12.45 1.14 -8.40
C ARG A 15 11.38 2.24 -8.46
N VAL A 16 11.18 3.01 -7.39
CA VAL A 16 10.21 4.11 -7.38
C VAL A 16 10.84 5.34 -8.03
N ILE A 17 10.25 5.80 -9.12
CA ILE A 17 10.60 7.08 -9.76
C ILE A 17 9.72 8.15 -9.12
N SER A 18 10.22 8.71 -8.02
CA SER A 18 9.48 9.69 -7.22
C SER A 18 9.53 11.08 -7.86
N LYS A 19 8.36 11.73 -7.96
CA LYS A 19 8.23 13.18 -8.06
C LYS A 19 7.28 13.63 -6.95
N ASP A 20 7.81 14.29 -5.93
CA ASP A 20 6.98 14.85 -4.86
C ASP A 20 5.92 15.79 -5.47
N GLY A 21 4.66 15.63 -5.08
CA GLY A 21 3.53 16.39 -5.62
C GLY A 21 3.07 15.98 -7.02
N GLY A 22 3.51 14.82 -7.55
CA GLY A 22 2.98 14.25 -8.79
C GLY A 22 1.55 13.70 -8.64
N PHE A 23 0.80 13.68 -9.74
CA PHE A 23 -0.55 13.10 -9.80
C PHE A 23 -0.54 11.57 -9.59
N ALA A 24 0.52 10.91 -10.04
CA ALA A 24 0.71 9.47 -9.90
C ALA A 24 2.19 9.17 -9.58
N ALA A 25 2.41 8.06 -8.89
CA ALA A 25 3.75 7.49 -8.73
C ALA A 25 4.10 6.62 -9.94
N VAL A 26 5.39 6.54 -10.26
CA VAL A 26 5.89 5.69 -11.34
C VAL A 26 6.81 4.63 -10.73
N PHE A 27 6.61 3.38 -11.14
CA PHE A 27 7.41 2.25 -10.69
C PHE A 27 8.13 1.62 -11.89
N GLN A 28 9.45 1.57 -11.83
CA GLN A 28 10.28 1.01 -12.88
C GLN A 28 10.29 -0.51 -12.80
N LEU A 29 9.70 -1.16 -13.80
CA LEU A 29 9.69 -2.62 -13.92
C LEU A 29 11.04 -3.19 -14.38
N GLN A 30 11.91 -2.40 -15.03
CA GLN A 30 13.11 -2.96 -15.66
C GLN A 30 14.37 -2.28 -15.15
N LEU A 31 14.99 -2.91 -14.16
CA LEU A 31 16.37 -2.65 -13.71
C LEU A 31 17.07 -4.00 -13.63
N GLN A 32 18.12 -4.17 -14.43
CA GLN A 32 18.93 -5.40 -14.41
C GLN A 32 19.43 -5.63 -12.96
N GLY A 33 19.10 -6.78 -12.38
CA GLY A 33 19.59 -7.19 -11.07
C GLY A 33 18.81 -6.70 -9.84
N LEU A 34 17.64 -6.05 -9.98
CA LEU A 34 16.83 -5.59 -8.83
C LEU A 34 15.59 -6.43 -8.50
N PHE A 35 15.14 -7.31 -9.39
CA PHE A 35 14.16 -8.32 -8.97
C PHE A 35 14.85 -9.40 -8.15
N ALA A 36 14.14 -9.94 -7.17
CA ALA A 36 14.63 -11.09 -6.40
C ALA A 36 14.84 -12.32 -7.31
N ARG A 37 14.17 -12.35 -8.47
CA ARG A 37 14.23 -13.42 -9.46
C ARG A 37 14.49 -12.87 -10.85
N ARG A 38 15.19 -13.63 -11.67
CA ARG A 38 15.32 -13.34 -13.09
C ARG A 38 14.07 -13.87 -13.79
N TYR A 39 13.16 -12.97 -14.17
CA TYR A 39 11.96 -13.32 -14.94
C TYR A 39 12.31 -13.32 -16.44
N GLU A 40 12.02 -14.43 -17.13
CA GLU A 40 12.20 -14.54 -18.59
C GLU A 40 11.02 -13.93 -19.36
N ASP A 41 9.79 -14.20 -18.89
CA ASP A 41 8.54 -13.62 -19.39
C ASP A 41 7.71 -13.08 -18.21
N PRO A 42 7.92 -11.81 -17.80
CA PRO A 42 7.31 -11.27 -16.58
C PRO A 42 5.80 -11.01 -16.77
N LEU A 43 4.99 -11.58 -15.89
CA LEU A 43 3.56 -11.31 -15.79
C LEU A 43 3.26 -10.35 -14.64
N LEU A 44 2.29 -9.47 -14.83
CA LEU A 44 1.79 -8.58 -13.78
C LEU A 44 0.52 -9.16 -13.18
N ILE A 45 0.50 -9.24 -11.85
CA ILE A 45 -0.64 -9.70 -11.07
C ILE A 45 -1.06 -8.55 -10.15
N SER A 46 -2.35 -8.21 -10.20
CA SER A 46 -2.96 -7.23 -9.31
C SER A 46 -3.97 -7.91 -8.40
N CYS A 47 -4.09 -7.40 -7.19
CA CYS A 47 -5.08 -7.81 -6.21
C CYS A 47 -5.62 -6.56 -5.51
N THR A 48 -6.89 -6.59 -5.12
CA THR A 48 -7.54 -5.54 -4.35
C THR A 48 -8.50 -6.19 -3.36
N ASP A 49 -8.44 -5.74 -2.11
CA ASP A 49 -9.31 -6.22 -1.04
C ASP A 49 -9.60 -5.08 -0.06
N GLY A 50 -10.57 -5.27 0.82
CA GLY A 50 -10.90 -4.38 1.92
C GLY A 50 -10.71 -5.03 3.28
N VAL A 51 -10.61 -4.21 4.32
CA VAL A 51 -10.57 -4.69 5.72
C VAL A 51 -11.89 -5.34 6.16
N GLY A 52 -12.99 -4.98 5.49
CA GLY A 52 -14.32 -5.51 5.78
C GLY A 52 -14.90 -5.03 7.12
N THR A 53 -15.76 -5.86 7.73
CA THR A 53 -16.50 -5.48 8.94
C THR A 53 -15.64 -5.28 10.19
N LYS A 54 -14.36 -5.68 10.16
CA LYS A 54 -13.41 -5.37 11.24
C LYS A 54 -13.27 -3.87 11.49
N LEU A 55 -13.53 -3.04 10.46
CA LEU A 55 -13.59 -1.57 10.61
C LEU A 55 -14.64 -1.12 11.64
N LYS A 56 -15.74 -1.85 11.82
CA LYS A 56 -16.74 -1.53 12.86
C LYS A 56 -16.12 -1.63 14.26
N VAL A 57 -15.28 -2.64 14.50
CA VAL A 57 -14.57 -2.81 15.78
C VAL A 57 -13.55 -1.70 15.98
N ALA A 58 -12.79 -1.33 14.94
CA ALA A 58 -11.87 -0.21 14.98
C ALA A 58 -12.60 1.11 15.35
N CYS A 59 -13.75 1.37 14.74
CA CYS A 59 -14.57 2.54 15.06
C CYS A 59 -15.12 2.51 16.50
N THR A 60 -15.57 1.37 17.00
CA THR A 60 -16.09 1.25 18.38
C THR A 60 -14.98 1.39 19.43
N THR A 61 -13.77 0.92 19.13
CA THR A 61 -12.63 0.95 20.06
C THR A 61 -11.78 2.21 19.94
N GLY A 62 -11.95 2.99 18.86
CA GLY A 62 -11.09 4.14 18.55
C GLY A 62 -9.66 3.75 18.15
N VAL A 63 -9.43 2.49 17.74
CA VAL A 63 -8.10 1.98 17.38
C VAL A 63 -8.02 1.82 15.87
N HIS A 64 -7.36 2.76 15.19
CA HIS A 64 -7.23 2.75 13.72
C HIS A 64 -5.82 2.40 13.22
N HIS A 65 -4.79 2.57 14.04
CA HIS A 65 -3.39 2.40 13.63
C HIS A 65 -2.95 0.99 13.20
N THR A 66 -3.82 -0.01 13.31
CA THR A 66 -3.55 -1.38 12.87
C THR A 66 -4.35 -1.77 11.63
N VAL A 67 -5.40 -1.02 11.26
CA VAL A 67 -6.28 -1.42 10.15
C VAL A 67 -5.60 -1.31 8.78
N GLY A 68 -4.60 -0.44 8.63
CA GLY A 68 -3.78 -0.37 7.43
C GLY A 68 -2.94 -1.64 7.22
N ILE A 69 -2.47 -2.26 8.31
CA ILE A 69 -1.76 -3.55 8.25
C ILE A 69 -2.71 -4.65 7.77
N ASP A 70 -3.93 -4.68 8.30
CA ASP A 70 -4.95 -5.64 7.87
C ASP A 70 -5.27 -5.49 6.37
N LEU A 71 -5.42 -4.24 5.89
CA LEU A 71 -5.70 -3.95 4.48
C LEU A 71 -4.61 -4.51 3.56
N VAL A 72 -3.35 -4.20 3.86
CA VAL A 72 -2.20 -4.67 3.07
C VAL A 72 -2.10 -6.20 3.14
N ALA A 73 -2.27 -6.79 4.32
CA ALA A 73 -2.15 -8.23 4.51
C ALA A 73 -3.20 -9.01 3.70
N MET A 74 -4.45 -8.55 3.65
CA MET A 74 -5.50 -9.20 2.86
C MET A 74 -5.13 -9.23 1.36
N SER A 75 -4.75 -8.08 0.79
CA SER A 75 -4.41 -7.99 -0.63
C SER A 75 -3.11 -8.73 -0.97
N VAL A 76 -2.06 -8.60 -0.13
CA VAL A 76 -0.74 -9.17 -0.41
C VAL A 76 -0.72 -10.69 -0.22
N ASN A 77 -1.41 -11.23 0.78
CA ASN A 77 -1.41 -12.67 1.01
C ASN A 77 -2.05 -13.46 -0.14
N ASP A 78 -3.12 -12.92 -0.74
CA ASP A 78 -3.75 -13.51 -1.92
C ASP A 78 -2.81 -13.47 -3.14
N LEU A 79 -2.12 -12.34 -3.33
CA LEU A 79 -1.11 -12.21 -4.39
C LEU A 79 0.03 -13.23 -4.20
N LEU A 80 0.50 -13.44 -2.97
CA LEU A 80 1.57 -14.40 -2.67
C LEU A 80 1.20 -15.85 -3.00
N CYS A 81 -0.09 -16.22 -2.95
CA CYS A 81 -0.56 -17.57 -3.32
C CYS A 81 -0.30 -17.91 -4.80
N THR A 82 -0.11 -16.90 -5.65
CA THR A 82 0.26 -17.06 -7.06
C THR A 82 1.77 -17.19 -7.29
N GLY A 83 2.59 -17.03 -6.24
CA GLY A 83 4.05 -16.98 -6.33
C GLY A 83 4.62 -15.63 -6.78
N ALA A 84 3.79 -14.58 -6.85
CA ALA A 84 4.18 -13.24 -7.25
C ALA A 84 5.01 -12.49 -6.20
N GLU A 85 5.84 -11.56 -6.66
CA GLU A 85 6.57 -10.61 -5.81
C GLU A 85 5.75 -9.32 -5.66
N PRO A 86 5.39 -8.88 -4.45
CA PRO A 86 4.73 -7.59 -4.25
C PRO A 86 5.63 -6.42 -4.66
N LEU A 87 5.12 -5.53 -5.52
CA LEU A 87 5.91 -4.42 -6.09
C LEU A 87 5.60 -3.06 -5.45
N PHE A 88 4.33 -2.70 -5.42
CA PHE A 88 3.80 -1.45 -4.86
C PHE A 88 2.38 -1.67 -4.36
N PHE A 89 1.88 -0.74 -3.55
CA PHE A 89 0.53 -0.79 -2.99
C PHE A 89 -0.14 0.58 -3.15
N LEU A 90 -1.42 0.60 -3.50
CA LEU A 90 -2.25 1.79 -3.48
C LEU A 90 -3.42 1.54 -2.55
N ASP A 91 -3.78 2.55 -1.76
CA ASP A 91 -4.93 2.52 -0.88
C ASP A 91 -6.01 3.53 -1.31
N TYR A 92 -7.23 3.27 -0.87
CA TYR A 92 -8.35 4.20 -0.97
C TYR A 92 -9.11 4.20 0.35
N VAL A 93 -9.12 5.34 1.03
CA VAL A 93 -9.81 5.53 2.32
C VAL A 93 -10.96 6.51 2.14
N ALA A 94 -12.17 6.05 2.42
CA ALA A 94 -13.37 6.89 2.46
C ALA A 94 -13.79 7.17 3.90
N LEU A 95 -13.95 8.44 4.25
CA LEU A 95 -14.39 8.91 5.56
C LEU A 95 -15.66 9.76 5.40
N SER A 96 -16.48 9.84 6.44
CA SER A 96 -17.70 10.66 6.43
C SER A 96 -17.44 12.16 6.41
N HIS A 97 -16.24 12.57 6.83
CA HIS A 97 -15.72 13.93 6.83
C HIS A 97 -14.19 13.87 6.79
N ASP A 98 -13.54 15.00 6.51
CA ASP A 98 -12.08 15.10 6.55
C ASP A 98 -11.57 14.98 7.99
N ASP A 99 -10.77 13.95 8.27
CA ASP A 99 -10.14 13.68 9.57
C ASP A 99 -8.67 13.30 9.33
N PRO A 100 -7.77 14.31 9.29
CA PRO A 100 -6.36 14.09 8.98
C PRO A 100 -5.61 13.26 10.02
N GLU A 101 -6.04 13.30 11.27
CA GLU A 101 -5.39 12.55 12.38
C GLU A 101 -5.72 11.07 12.26
N ARG A 102 -6.99 10.72 12.03
CA ARG A 102 -7.39 9.34 11.78
C ARG A 102 -6.77 8.79 10.51
N LEU A 103 -6.70 9.58 9.43
CA LEU A 103 -6.06 9.14 8.19
C LEU A 103 -4.58 8.85 8.41
N GLU A 104 -3.87 9.68 9.19
CA GLU A 104 -2.48 9.43 9.57
C GLU A 104 -2.33 8.11 10.36
N GLU A 105 -3.21 7.83 11.31
CA GLU A 105 -3.19 6.55 12.03
C GLU A 105 -3.30 5.36 11.06
N ILE A 106 -4.22 5.42 10.10
CA ILE A 106 -4.44 4.34 9.13
C ILE A 106 -3.21 4.11 8.24
N VAL A 107 -2.51 5.18 7.84
CA VAL A 107 -1.38 5.13 6.87
C VAL A 107 -0.02 4.82 7.53
N ARG A 108 0.10 5.01 8.84
CA ARG A 108 1.36 5.05 9.61
C ARG A 108 2.31 3.86 9.42
#